data_AF-A0A7L4REI7-F1
#
_entry.id   AF-A0A7L4REI7-F1
#
_cell.length_a   1.000
_cell.length_b   1.000
_cell.length_c   1.000
_cell.angle_alpha   90.00
_cell.angle_beta   90.00
_cell.angle_gamma   90.00
#
_symmetry.space_group_name_H-M   'P 1'
#
loop_
_entity.id
_entity.type
_entity.pdbx_description
1 polymer ?
#
loop_
_entity_poly.entity_id
_entity_poly.type
_entity_poly.pdbx_seq_one_letter_code
_entity_poly.pdbx_strand_id
1 'polypeptide(L)'
;MADWLKKLRGIRIGGEVPKAVTPVLDRTSEGKPTKYQVGKMRAFADGLEPHLREAYYQKVLHSVDIPEQVKEHLHFLLGRHYVEQGKPDFAMDSFIRSGGLEEGARILGRAGFHKQAAQLHERTAEFHEAARHYREAGFEKQAKEMLRLAEETKRRSSGR
;
A
#
# COMPACT_ATOMS: atom_id res chain seq x y z
N MET A 1 -9.00 15.77 -25.83
CA MET A 1 -8.62 14.37 -25.53
C MET A 1 -7.13 14.21 -25.76
N ALA A 2 -6.38 13.88 -24.72
CA ALA A 2 -4.92 13.88 -24.76
C ALA A 2 -4.36 12.74 -25.64
N ASP A 3 -3.45 13.10 -26.54
CA ASP A 3 -2.94 12.31 -27.67
C ASP A 3 -2.25 10.98 -27.25
N TRP A 4 -1.83 10.89 -25.99
CA TRP A 4 -1.23 9.68 -25.42
C TRP A 4 -2.21 8.49 -25.32
N LEU A 5 -3.53 8.73 -25.21
CA LEU A 5 -4.55 7.67 -25.15
C LEU A 5 -4.69 6.93 -26.49
N LYS A 6 -4.33 7.57 -27.62
CA LYS A 6 -4.34 6.92 -28.94
C LYS A 6 -3.18 5.92 -29.09
N LYS A 7 -2.05 6.13 -28.42
CA LYS A 7 -0.91 5.20 -28.39
C LYS A 7 -1.19 3.92 -27.62
N LEU A 8 -2.12 3.93 -26.66
CA LEU A 8 -2.51 2.74 -25.90
C LEU A 8 -3.43 1.78 -26.67
N ARG A 9 -4.22 2.29 -27.62
CA ARG A 9 -5.18 1.47 -28.38
C ARG A 9 -4.55 0.50 -29.40
N GLY A 10 -3.23 0.57 -29.60
CA GLY A 10 -2.49 -0.28 -30.55
C GLY A 10 -1.67 -1.40 -29.89
N ILE A 11 -1.76 -1.60 -28.58
CA ILE A 11 -0.92 -2.57 -27.87
C ILE A 11 -1.50 -3.98 -28.07
N ARG A 12 -0.91 -4.75 -28.99
CA ARG A 12 -1.04 -6.22 -28.99
C ARG A 12 -0.31 -6.75 -27.76
N ILE A 13 -1.06 -7.36 -26.85
CA ILE A 13 -0.54 -8.00 -25.64
C ILE A 13 0.14 -9.30 -26.06
N GLY A 14 1.45 -9.23 -26.29
CA GLY A 14 2.32 -10.38 -26.49
C GLY A 14 3.53 -10.23 -25.58
N GLY A 15 3.44 -10.79 -24.37
CA GLY A 15 4.55 -11.17 -23.47
C GLY A 15 5.51 -10.10 -22.95
N GLU A 16 5.70 -8.97 -23.63
CA GLU A 16 6.67 -7.94 -23.26
C GLU A 16 5.98 -6.72 -22.67
N VAL A 17 6.42 -6.31 -21.46
CA VAL A 17 6.06 -5.02 -20.86
C VAL A 17 6.55 -3.93 -21.84
N PRO A 18 5.66 -3.16 -22.49
CA PRO A 18 6.07 -2.28 -23.58
C PRO A 18 7.15 -1.29 -23.15
N LYS A 19 8.08 -0.93 -24.04
CA LYS A 19 9.02 0.20 -23.82
C LYS A 19 8.29 1.52 -23.49
N ALA A 20 6.98 1.60 -23.76
CA ALA A 20 6.09 2.70 -23.41
C ALA A 20 5.71 2.77 -21.91
N VAL A 21 6.20 1.84 -21.08
CA VAL A 21 5.89 1.76 -19.64
C VAL A 21 6.83 2.61 -18.78
N THR A 22 7.78 3.33 -19.37
CA THR A 22 8.50 4.38 -18.65
C THR A 22 7.53 5.51 -18.33
N PRO A 23 7.24 5.79 -17.04
CA PRO A 23 6.48 6.97 -16.71
C PRO A 23 7.29 8.19 -17.15
N VAL A 24 6.79 8.92 -18.14
CA VAL A 24 7.26 10.28 -18.40
C VAL A 24 6.73 11.11 -17.24
N LEU A 25 7.52 11.19 -16.17
CA LEU A 25 7.32 12.15 -15.10
C LEU A 25 7.64 13.53 -15.69
N ASP A 26 6.63 14.20 -16.24
CA ASP A 26 6.69 15.65 -16.49
C ASP A 26 7.06 16.35 -15.17
N ARG A 27 8.32 16.74 -15.02
CA ARG A 27 8.76 17.48 -13.85
C ARG A 27 8.08 18.85 -13.88
N THR A 28 7.56 19.31 -12.75
CA THR A 28 7.31 20.75 -12.57
C THR A 28 8.65 21.49 -12.65
N SER A 29 8.64 22.82 -12.76
CA SER A 29 9.85 23.65 -12.64
C SER A 29 10.64 23.41 -11.34
N GLU A 30 10.03 22.77 -10.34
CA GLU A 30 10.65 22.38 -9.07
C GLU A 30 11.07 20.89 -8.97
N GLY A 31 10.94 20.11 -10.04
CA GLY A 31 11.36 18.70 -10.04
C GLY A 31 10.46 17.72 -9.27
N LYS A 32 9.28 18.16 -8.80
CA LYS A 32 8.34 17.30 -8.04
C LYS A 32 7.26 16.71 -8.95
N PRO A 33 6.98 15.40 -8.89
CA PRO A 33 5.81 14.82 -9.48
C PRO A 33 4.55 15.42 -8.89
N THR A 34 3.56 15.63 -9.73
CA THR A 34 2.27 16.17 -9.29
C THR A 34 1.36 15.03 -8.80
N LYS A 35 0.43 15.33 -7.86
CA LYS A 35 -0.71 14.42 -7.52
C LYS A 35 -1.41 13.87 -8.76
N TYR A 36 -1.43 14.65 -9.84
CA TYR A 36 -1.98 14.29 -11.14
C TYR A 36 -1.24 13.12 -11.83
N GLN A 37 0.08 13.00 -11.67
CA GLN A 37 0.85 11.89 -12.25
C GLN A 37 0.60 10.58 -11.54
N VAL A 38 0.45 10.61 -10.23
CA VAL A 38 0.10 9.45 -9.42
C VAL A 38 -1.27 8.89 -9.83
N GLY A 39 -2.26 9.77 -10.05
CA GLY A 39 -3.57 9.38 -10.56
C GLY A 39 -3.51 8.71 -11.94
N LYS A 40 -2.65 9.21 -12.84
CA LYS A 40 -2.42 8.57 -14.15
C LYS A 40 -1.74 7.21 -14.04
N MET A 41 -0.74 7.08 -13.18
CA MET A 41 -0.05 5.81 -12.92
C MET A 41 -1.03 4.76 -12.42
N ARG A 42 -1.90 5.13 -11.47
CA ARG A 42 -2.96 4.24 -10.98
C ARG A 42 -3.93 3.85 -12.10
N ALA A 43 -4.47 4.82 -12.84
CA ALA A 43 -5.43 4.54 -13.92
C ALA A 43 -4.83 3.63 -15.01
N PHE A 44 -3.54 3.79 -15.30
CA PHE A 44 -2.82 2.90 -16.21
C PHE A 44 -2.68 1.49 -15.62
N ALA A 45 -2.23 1.39 -14.37
CA ALA A 45 -2.03 0.14 -13.65
C ALA A 45 -3.34 -0.66 -13.45
N ASP A 46 -4.46 0.02 -13.22
CA ASP A 46 -5.80 -0.58 -13.08
C ASP A 46 -6.24 -1.29 -14.38
N GLY A 47 -5.75 -0.84 -15.55
CA GLY A 47 -5.99 -1.48 -16.84
C GLY A 47 -5.03 -2.64 -17.18
N LEU A 48 -4.07 -2.95 -16.31
CA LEU A 48 -3.14 -4.07 -16.49
C LEU A 48 -3.66 -5.34 -15.81
N GLU A 49 -3.31 -6.48 -16.40
CA GLU A 49 -3.40 -7.80 -15.75
C GLU A 49 -2.64 -7.79 -14.42
N PRO A 50 -3.08 -8.56 -13.39
CA PRO A 50 -2.48 -8.51 -12.05
C PRO A 50 -0.95 -8.64 -12.02
N HIS A 51 -0.40 -9.63 -12.72
CA HIS A 51 1.05 -9.87 -12.78
C HIS A 51 1.81 -8.71 -13.45
N LEU A 52 1.20 -8.04 -14.44
CA LEU A 52 1.78 -6.86 -15.11
C LEU A 52 1.68 -5.62 -14.22
N ARG A 53 0.63 -5.51 -13.40
CA ARG A 53 0.45 -4.41 -12.45
C ARG A 53 1.53 -4.40 -11.38
N GLU A 54 1.81 -5.57 -10.80
CA GLU A 54 2.91 -5.74 -9.83
C GLU A 54 4.27 -5.36 -10.45
N ALA A 55 4.58 -5.93 -11.63
CA ALA A 55 5.80 -5.63 -12.35
C ALA A 55 5.93 -4.14 -12.71
N TYR A 56 4.82 -3.49 -13.06
CA TYR A 56 4.76 -2.05 -13.29
C TYR A 56 5.15 -1.26 -12.04
N TYR A 57 4.48 -1.49 -10.92
CA TYR A 57 4.78 -0.77 -9.67
C TYR A 57 6.23 -0.99 -9.22
N GLN A 58 6.72 -2.23 -9.26
CA GLN A 58 8.11 -2.54 -8.92
C GLN A 58 9.10 -1.82 -9.83
N LYS A 59 8.85 -1.81 -11.15
CA LYS A 59 9.73 -1.11 -12.11
C LYS A 59 9.76 0.39 -11.87
N VAL A 60 8.61 0.99 -11.56
CA VAL A 60 8.52 2.42 -11.25
C VAL A 60 9.26 2.71 -9.94
N LEU A 61 9.02 1.94 -8.89
CA LEU A 61 9.69 2.08 -7.57
C LEU A 61 11.23 2.02 -7.65
N HIS A 62 11.78 1.18 -8.53
CA HIS A 62 13.23 1.07 -8.73
C HIS A 62 13.84 2.15 -9.65
N SER A 63 13.04 3.06 -10.19
CA SER A 63 13.58 4.15 -11.01
C SER A 63 14.20 5.25 -10.15
N VAL A 64 15.36 5.75 -10.59
CA VAL A 64 16.29 6.56 -9.78
C VAL A 64 15.70 7.91 -9.37
N ASP A 65 14.74 8.43 -10.13
CA ASP A 65 14.28 9.82 -10.05
C ASP A 65 12.84 9.99 -9.54
N ILE A 66 12.36 9.09 -8.67
CA ILE A 66 11.02 9.22 -8.08
C ILE A 66 11.10 9.86 -6.70
N PRO A 67 10.44 11.01 -6.49
CA PRO A 67 10.26 11.59 -5.17
C PRO A 67 9.58 10.67 -4.17
N GLU A 68 10.01 10.79 -2.92
CA GLU A 68 9.64 9.87 -1.85
C GLU A 68 8.13 9.80 -1.65
N GLN A 69 7.41 10.92 -1.75
CA GLN A 69 5.95 10.95 -1.63
C GLN A 69 5.25 10.11 -2.71
N VAL A 70 5.85 10.01 -3.90
CA VAL A 70 5.33 9.13 -4.96
C VAL A 70 5.67 7.68 -4.65
N LYS A 71 6.87 7.39 -4.13
CA LYS A 71 7.22 6.02 -3.69
C LYS A 71 6.28 5.53 -2.60
N GLU A 72 6.01 6.36 -1.59
CA GLU A 72 5.06 6.05 -0.52
C GLU A 72 3.68 5.70 -1.10
N HIS A 73 3.18 6.53 -2.02
CA HIS A 73 1.89 6.25 -2.66
C HIS A 73 1.90 4.98 -3.52
N LEU A 74 2.99 4.72 -4.26
CA LEU A 74 3.12 3.50 -5.06
C LEU A 74 3.19 2.26 -4.17
N HIS A 75 3.91 2.32 -3.04
CA HIS A 75 3.90 1.27 -2.03
C HIS A 75 2.49 1.05 -1.47
N PHE A 76 1.72 2.11 -1.24
CA PHE A 76 0.33 1.97 -0.79
C PHE A 76 -0.55 1.24 -1.83
N LEU A 77 -0.43 1.61 -3.11
CA LEU A 77 -1.15 0.94 -4.20
C LEU A 77 -0.72 -0.52 -4.38
N LEU A 78 0.58 -0.79 -4.26
CA LEU A 78 1.12 -2.14 -4.30
C LEU A 78 0.61 -2.98 -3.12
N GLY A 79 0.51 -2.39 -1.92
CA GLY A 79 -0.08 -3.03 -0.75
C GLY A 79 -1.52 -3.47 -0.99
N ARG A 80 -2.35 -2.58 -1.53
CA ARG A 80 -3.73 -2.93 -1.94
C ARG A 80 -3.77 -4.06 -2.95
N HIS A 81 -2.88 -4.01 -3.94
CA HIS A 81 -2.82 -5.04 -4.95
C HIS A 81 -2.46 -6.42 -4.36
N TYR A 82 -1.53 -6.48 -3.41
CA TYR A 82 -1.22 -7.72 -2.72
C TYR A 82 -2.38 -8.24 -1.84
N VAL A 83 -3.20 -7.35 -1.27
CA VAL A 83 -4.43 -7.78 -0.58
C VAL A 83 -5.40 -8.45 -1.57
N GLU A 84 -5.60 -7.85 -2.76
CA GLU A 84 -6.45 -8.44 -3.82
C GLU A 84 -5.96 -9.83 -4.26
N GLN A 85 -4.63 -10.05 -4.24
CA GLN A 85 -4.03 -11.34 -4.58
C GLN A 85 -3.98 -12.35 -3.41
N GLY A 86 -4.43 -11.98 -2.21
CA GLY A 86 -4.34 -12.85 -1.03
C GLY A 86 -2.91 -13.05 -0.51
N LYS A 87 -2.05 -12.04 -0.67
CA LYS A 87 -0.64 -12.02 -0.27
C LYS A 87 -0.43 -11.05 0.93
N PRO A 88 -0.93 -11.38 2.14
CA PRO A 88 -1.01 -10.41 3.23
C PRO A 88 0.34 -9.95 3.79
N ASP A 89 1.37 -10.79 3.75
CA ASP A 89 2.71 -10.41 4.23
C ASP A 89 3.37 -9.36 3.33
N PHE A 90 3.23 -9.52 2.00
CA PHE A 90 3.69 -8.54 1.02
C PHE A 90 2.88 -7.24 1.09
N ALA A 91 1.56 -7.35 1.34
CA ALA A 91 0.70 -6.20 1.56
C ALA A 91 1.13 -5.40 2.79
N MET A 92 1.38 -6.08 3.91
CA MET A 92 1.83 -5.46 5.15
C MET A 92 3.16 -4.72 4.97
N ASP A 93 4.17 -5.35 4.36
CA ASP A 93 5.46 -4.70 4.08
C ASP A 93 5.27 -3.44 3.21
N SER A 94 4.41 -3.51 2.20
CA SER A 94 4.10 -2.38 1.33
C SER A 94 3.39 -1.25 2.10
N PHE A 95 2.44 -1.57 2.98
CA PHE A 95 1.81 -0.54 3.82
C PHE A 95 2.81 0.10 4.80
N ILE A 96 3.73 -0.67 5.37
CA ILE A 96 4.81 -0.14 6.22
C ILE A 96 5.66 0.86 5.44
N ARG A 97 6.11 0.50 4.24
CA ARG A 97 6.92 1.38 3.38
C ARG A 97 6.17 2.63 2.93
N SER A 98 4.84 2.56 2.82
CA SER A 98 4.02 3.71 2.48
C SER A 98 3.76 4.68 3.63
N GLY A 99 4.06 4.30 4.88
CA GLY A 99 3.61 5.00 6.07
C GLY A 99 2.09 4.91 6.35
N GLY A 100 1.31 4.32 5.44
CA GLY A 100 -0.14 4.14 5.56
C GLY A 100 -0.56 3.02 6.49
N LEU A 101 0.00 2.95 7.70
CA LEU A 101 -0.19 1.85 8.65
C LEU A 101 -1.66 1.65 9.05
N GLU A 102 -2.35 2.71 9.47
CA GLU A 102 -3.75 2.63 9.94
C GLU A 102 -4.72 2.23 8.83
N GLU A 103 -4.60 2.84 7.65
CA GLU A 103 -5.43 2.49 6.50
C GLU A 103 -5.11 1.07 6.01
N GLY A 104 -3.82 0.71 5.96
CA GLY A 104 -3.37 -0.64 5.62
C GLY A 104 -3.93 -1.70 6.56
N ALA A 105 -3.95 -1.41 7.87
CA ALA A 105 -4.53 -2.28 8.88
C ALA A 105 -6.04 -2.50 8.63
N ARG A 106 -6.79 -1.41 8.37
CA ARG A 106 -8.21 -1.48 8.04
C ARG A 106 -8.49 -2.27 6.76
N ILE A 107 -7.66 -2.10 5.73
CA ILE A 107 -7.78 -2.84 4.46
C ILE A 107 -7.53 -4.34 4.68
N LEU A 108 -6.45 -4.70 5.39
CA LEU A 108 -6.13 -6.10 5.72
C LEU A 108 -7.22 -6.75 6.58
N GLY A 109 -7.72 -6.03 7.60
CA GLY A 109 -8.77 -6.53 8.48
C GLY A 109 -10.08 -6.81 7.74
N ARG A 110 -10.49 -5.90 6.83
CA ARG A 110 -11.68 -6.11 5.97
C ARG A 110 -11.53 -7.28 5.01
N ALA A 111 -10.31 -7.58 4.58
CA ALA A 111 -10.01 -8.72 3.72
C ALA A 111 -9.85 -10.05 4.51
N GLY A 112 -10.02 -10.04 5.83
CA GLY A 112 -9.90 -11.23 6.68
C GLY A 112 -8.46 -11.57 7.10
N PHE A 113 -7.48 -10.74 6.76
CA PHE A 113 -6.07 -10.91 7.13
C PHE A 113 -5.81 -10.34 8.53
N HIS A 114 -6.55 -10.86 9.51
CA HIS A 114 -6.62 -10.29 10.87
C HIS A 114 -5.27 -10.29 11.59
N LYS A 115 -4.40 -11.28 11.38
CA LYS A 115 -3.06 -11.29 11.98
C LYS A 115 -2.21 -10.08 11.56
N GLN A 116 -2.12 -9.81 10.26
CA GLN A 116 -1.33 -8.69 9.72
C GLN A 116 -1.98 -7.34 10.05
N ALA A 117 -3.31 -7.27 10.05
CA ALA A 117 -4.03 -6.07 10.52
C ALA A 117 -3.69 -5.75 11.98
N ALA A 118 -3.66 -6.76 12.86
CA ALA A 118 -3.27 -6.59 14.25
C ALA A 118 -1.83 -6.07 14.39
N GLN A 119 -0.89 -6.64 13.63
CA GLN A 119 0.50 -6.21 13.63
C GLN A 119 0.70 -4.76 13.17
N LEU A 120 -0.12 -4.27 12.23
CA LEU A 120 -0.09 -2.86 11.84
C LEU A 120 -0.67 -1.94 12.91
N HIS A 121 -1.79 -2.31 13.54
CA HIS A 121 -2.35 -1.55 14.67
C HIS A 121 -1.42 -1.52 15.89
N GLU A 122 -0.70 -2.61 16.15
CA GLU A 122 0.32 -2.68 17.19
C GLU A 122 1.42 -1.63 16.97
N ARG A 123 1.85 -1.44 15.70
CA ARG A 123 2.86 -0.43 15.33
C ARG A 123 2.37 1.00 15.51
N THR A 124 1.07 1.25 15.43
CA THR A 124 0.47 2.58 15.65
C THR A 124 0.01 2.78 17.10
N ALA A 125 0.33 1.84 18.01
CA ALA A 125 -0.13 1.82 19.39
C ALA A 125 -1.67 1.80 19.55
N GLU A 126 -2.40 1.38 18.52
CA GLU A 126 -3.85 1.18 18.53
C GLU A 126 -4.19 -0.18 19.16
N PHE A 127 -3.80 -0.36 20.42
CA PHE A 127 -3.76 -1.66 21.09
C PHE A 127 -5.13 -2.35 21.20
N HIS A 128 -6.22 -1.60 21.31
CA HIS A 128 -7.57 -2.18 21.32
C HIS A 128 -7.94 -2.81 19.98
N GLU A 129 -7.64 -2.15 18.87
CA GLU A 129 -7.87 -2.67 17.53
C GLU A 129 -6.95 -3.86 17.22
N ALA A 130 -5.68 -3.78 17.63
CA ALA A 130 -4.75 -4.89 17.55
C ALA A 130 -5.26 -6.13 18.32
N ALA A 131 -5.77 -5.94 19.54
CA ALA A 131 -6.34 -7.02 20.33
C ALA A 131 -7.55 -7.68 19.65
N ARG A 132 -8.46 -6.88 19.09
CA ARG A 132 -9.63 -7.38 18.36
C ARG A 132 -9.20 -8.28 17.21
N HIS A 133 -8.27 -7.80 16.38
CA HIS A 133 -7.79 -8.55 15.23
C HIS A 133 -6.96 -9.79 15.62
N TYR A 134 -6.17 -9.75 16.68
CA TYR A 134 -5.52 -10.96 17.18
C TYR A 134 -6.53 -12.02 17.64
N ARG A 135 -7.66 -11.63 18.28
CA ARG A 135 -8.73 -12.60 18.62
C ARG A 135 -9.39 -13.20 17.40
N GLU A 136 -9.74 -12.38 16.41
CA GLU A 136 -10.32 -12.83 15.15
C GLU A 136 -9.40 -13.83 14.42
N ALA A 137 -8.09 -13.67 14.56
CA ALA A 137 -7.09 -14.60 14.04
C ALA A 137 -6.78 -15.80 14.95
N GLY A 138 -7.44 -15.93 16.11
CA GLY A 138 -7.22 -17.03 17.07
C GLY A 138 -5.97 -16.90 17.95
N PHE A 139 -5.30 -15.75 17.94
CA PHE A 139 -4.09 -15.45 18.71
C PHE A 139 -4.41 -14.89 20.11
N GLU A 140 -5.07 -15.69 20.94
CA GLU A 140 -5.60 -15.26 22.24
C GLU A 140 -4.53 -14.70 23.20
N LYS A 141 -3.32 -15.26 23.17
CA LYS A 141 -2.19 -14.77 23.99
C LYS A 141 -1.79 -13.35 23.60
N GLN A 142 -1.63 -13.09 22.30
CA GLN A 142 -1.28 -11.75 21.80
C GLN A 142 -2.42 -10.75 22.05
N ALA A 143 -3.68 -11.17 21.90
CA ALA A 143 -4.81 -10.30 22.21
C ALA A 143 -4.84 -9.84 23.67
N LYS A 144 -4.57 -10.74 24.62
CA LYS A 144 -4.48 -10.39 26.05
C LYS A 144 -3.34 -9.42 26.32
N GLU A 145 -2.19 -9.63 25.69
CA GLU A 145 -1.05 -8.73 25.84
C GLU A 145 -1.34 -7.33 25.29
N MET A 146 -2.00 -7.22 24.15
CA MET A 146 -2.41 -5.92 23.61
C MET A 146 -3.38 -5.19 24.54
N LEU A 147 -4.35 -5.89 25.15
CA LEU A 147 -5.24 -5.26 26.14
C LEU A 147 -4.50 -4.76 27.38
N ARG A 148 -3.50 -5.52 27.86
CA ARG A 148 -2.62 -5.08 28.96
C ARG A 148 -1.89 -3.78 28.61
N LEU A 149 -1.35 -3.68 27.40
CA LEU A 149 -0.69 -2.46 26.90
C LEU A 149 -1.65 -1.27 26.75
N ALA A 150 -2.89 -1.52 26.34
CA ALA A 150 -3.92 -0.49 26.26
C ALA A 150 -4.22 0.12 27.64
N GLU A 151 -4.38 -0.72 28.67
CA GLU A 151 -4.58 -0.28 30.05
C GLU A 151 -3.38 0.50 30.60
N GLU A 152 -2.16 0.02 30.33
CA GLU A 152 -0.93 0.68 30.76
C GLU A 152 -0.81 2.10 30.16
N THR A 153 -1.12 2.24 28.87
CA THR A 153 -1.14 3.53 28.17
C THR A 153 -2.17 4.48 28.77
N LYS A 154 -3.39 4.00 29.04
CA LYS A 154 -4.46 4.80 29.67
C LYS A 154 -4.10 5.27 31.08
N ARG A 155 -3.47 4.43 31.89
CA ARG A 155 -3.01 4.80 33.24
C ARG A 155 -1.96 5.91 33.17
N ARG A 156 -1.02 5.83 32.23
CA ARG A 156 0.03 6.85 32.03
C ARG A 156 -0.54 8.19 31.55
N SER A 157 -1.59 8.19 30.74
CA SER A 157 -2.21 9.42 30.25
C SER A 157 -3.11 10.10 31.29
N SER A 158 -3.63 9.37 32.27
CA SER A 158 -4.57 9.88 33.28
C SER A 158 -3.89 10.38 34.57
N GLY A 159 -2.58 10.19 34.70
CA GLY A 159 -1.78 10.57 35.88
C GLY A 159 -0.94 11.84 35.69
N ARG A 160 -1.19 12.63 34.65
CA ARG A 160 -0.61 13.97 34.42
C ARG A 160 -1.69 15.03 34.58
#